data_AF-A0A351GKL2-F1
#
_entry.id   AF-A0A351GKL2-F1
#
_cell.length_a   1.000
_cell.length_b   1.000
_cell.length_c   1.000
_cell.angle_alpha   90.00
_cell.angle_beta   90.00
_cell.angle_gamma   90.00
#
_symmetry.space_group_name_H-M   'P 1'
#
loop_
_entity.id
_entity.type
_entity.pdbx_description
1 polymer ?
#
loop_
_entity_poly.entity_id
_entity_poly.type
_entity_poly.pdbx_seq_one_letter_code
_entity_poly.pdbx_strand_id
1 'polypeptide(L)'
;MKLNSITAIVAGLVVASTSAFAGEDSVLSIDGQEFITQAAAPAHMENVDTIYSGWVFRTDETQALEMDDFDNPSFVFVEQAEELFETVDGSAGKACVSCHESPEVFAGLRAKMPRVNDAGELETLPELINGCRTERMGAEAWKWSGGQMSGMLALVGLQSRGDIVDVAIDGAAAP
;
A
#
# COMPACT_ATOMS: atom_id res chain seq x y z
N MET A 1 -12.87 3.16 -77.23
CA MET A 1 -13.84 2.28 -76.53
C MET A 1 -13.01 1.25 -75.78
N LYS A 2 -12.93 1.18 -74.45
CA LYS A 2 -13.88 1.50 -73.38
C LYS A 2 -13.12 2.04 -72.16
N LEU A 3 -13.64 3.10 -71.55
CA LEU A 3 -13.34 3.46 -70.16
C LEU A 3 -14.11 2.48 -69.27
N ASN A 4 -13.46 1.93 -68.24
CA ASN A 4 -14.15 1.26 -67.14
C ASN A 4 -13.94 2.08 -65.86
N SER A 5 -15.06 2.55 -65.31
CA SER A 5 -15.16 3.36 -64.10
C SER A 5 -15.00 2.54 -62.81
N ILE A 6 -14.27 3.12 -61.86
CA ILE A 6 -14.59 3.32 -60.43
C ILE A 6 -15.21 2.14 -59.66
N THR A 7 -14.49 1.66 -58.63
CA THR A 7 -15.02 1.63 -57.25
C THR A 7 -13.84 1.56 -56.26
N ALA A 8 -13.50 2.68 -55.61
CA ALA A 8 -12.59 2.68 -54.47
C ALA A 8 -13.41 2.39 -53.21
N ILE A 9 -13.21 1.21 -52.61
CA ILE A 9 -13.81 0.85 -51.32
C ILE A 9 -12.96 1.51 -50.25
N VAL A 10 -13.47 2.59 -49.66
CA VAL A 10 -12.95 3.14 -48.40
C VAL A 10 -13.45 2.23 -47.29
N ALA A 11 -12.63 1.27 -46.86
CA ALA A 11 -12.88 0.52 -45.64
C ALA A 11 -12.59 1.45 -44.46
N GLY A 12 -13.64 1.99 -43.85
CA GLY A 12 -13.53 2.78 -42.62
C GLY A 12 -12.92 1.94 -41.52
N LEU A 13 -11.84 2.45 -40.92
CA LEU A 13 -11.24 1.88 -39.72
C LEU A 13 -12.23 2.12 -38.56
N VAL A 14 -13.00 1.09 -38.20
CA VAL A 14 -13.77 1.09 -36.96
C VAL A 14 -12.75 0.92 -35.84
N VAL A 15 -12.37 2.03 -35.21
CA VAL A 15 -11.72 1.98 -33.89
C VAL A 15 -12.80 1.53 -32.93
N ALA A 16 -12.88 0.22 -32.69
CA ALA A 16 -13.64 -0.30 -31.58
C ALA A 16 -12.90 0.13 -30.32
N SER A 17 -13.39 1.18 -29.65
CA SER A 17 -13.04 1.45 -28.26
C SER A 17 -13.49 0.26 -27.44
N THR A 18 -12.56 -0.65 -27.16
CA THR A 18 -12.74 -1.66 -26.14
C THR A 18 -12.81 -0.92 -24.81
N SER A 19 -14.02 -0.67 -24.34
CA SER A 19 -14.25 -0.41 -22.93
C SER A 19 -13.69 -1.63 -22.19
N ALA A 20 -12.55 -1.47 -21.51
CA ALA A 20 -12.19 -2.41 -20.46
C ALA A 20 -13.33 -2.32 -19.44
N PHE A 21 -13.94 -3.45 -19.12
CA PHE A 21 -14.91 -3.53 -18.05
C PHE A 21 -14.12 -3.87 -16.78
N ALA A 22 -14.02 -2.97 -15.80
CA ALA A 22 -13.62 -3.34 -14.44
C ALA A 22 -14.57 -4.43 -13.93
N GLY A 23 -14.02 -5.57 -13.54
CA GLY A 23 -14.75 -6.67 -12.93
C GLY A 23 -13.92 -7.31 -11.83
N GLU A 24 -14.52 -8.27 -11.12
CA GLU A 24 -13.81 -9.14 -10.17
C GLU A 24 -12.61 -9.87 -10.80
N ASP A 25 -12.52 -9.90 -12.12
CA ASP A 25 -11.45 -10.51 -12.91
C ASP A 25 -10.23 -9.59 -13.15
N SER A 26 -10.27 -8.33 -12.68
CA SER A 26 -9.13 -7.41 -12.83
C SER A 26 -7.92 -7.85 -11.99
N VAL A 27 -6.74 -7.88 -12.59
CA VAL A 27 -5.47 -8.20 -11.91
C VAL A 27 -4.76 -6.91 -11.51
N LEU A 28 -4.54 -6.70 -10.21
CA LEU A 28 -3.66 -5.64 -9.75
C LEU A 28 -2.22 -6.04 -10.03
N SER A 29 -1.57 -5.29 -10.91
CA SER A 29 -0.14 -5.39 -11.17
C SER A 29 0.48 -4.02 -10.95
N ILE A 30 1.50 -3.94 -10.09
CA ILE A 30 2.29 -2.73 -9.84
C ILE A 30 3.71 -3.03 -10.31
N ASP A 31 4.24 -2.24 -11.25
CA ASP A 31 5.58 -2.43 -11.84
C ASP A 31 5.88 -3.84 -12.35
N GLY A 32 4.85 -4.56 -12.82
CA GLY A 32 4.96 -5.92 -13.34
C GLY A 32 4.95 -7.02 -12.26
N GLN A 33 4.74 -6.67 -10.99
CA GLN A 33 4.44 -7.63 -9.93
C GLN A 33 2.93 -7.74 -9.73
N GLU A 34 2.39 -8.96 -9.78
CA GLU A 34 0.99 -9.23 -9.50
C GLU A 34 0.71 -9.30 -7.99
N PHE A 35 -0.45 -8.79 -7.57
CA PHE A 35 -0.86 -8.73 -6.17
C PHE A 35 -2.14 -9.53 -5.92
N ILE A 36 -2.20 -10.16 -4.74
CA ILE A 36 -3.39 -10.90 -4.30
C ILE A 36 -4.46 -9.89 -3.88
N THR A 37 -5.50 -9.76 -4.70
CA THR A 37 -6.67 -8.92 -4.42
C THR A 37 -7.91 -9.74 -4.01
N GLN A 38 -7.80 -11.07 -4.01
CA GLN A 38 -8.85 -12.00 -3.60
C GLN A 38 -8.24 -13.23 -2.94
N ALA A 39 -8.80 -13.70 -1.83
CA ALA A 39 -8.38 -14.92 -1.16
C ALA A 39 -9.56 -15.61 -0.46
N ALA A 40 -9.42 -16.89 -0.12
CA ALA A 40 -10.36 -17.56 0.77
C ALA A 40 -10.39 -16.84 2.13
N ALA A 41 -11.58 -16.72 2.71
CA ALA A 41 -11.70 -16.07 4.01
C ALA A 41 -10.97 -16.88 5.10
N PRO A 42 -10.33 -16.20 6.07
CA PRO A 42 -9.75 -16.87 7.22
C PRO A 42 -10.78 -17.69 8.00
N ALA A 43 -10.34 -18.78 8.65
CA ALA A 43 -11.23 -19.74 9.30
C ALA A 43 -12.14 -19.13 10.40
N HIS A 44 -11.76 -18.00 10.98
CA HIS A 44 -12.55 -17.30 11.99
C HIS A 44 -13.70 -16.45 11.41
N MET A 45 -13.79 -16.31 10.08
CA MET A 45 -14.85 -15.57 9.39
C MET A 45 -15.95 -16.53 8.89
N GLU A 46 -16.75 -17.08 9.80
CA GLU A 46 -17.73 -18.16 9.54
C GLU A 46 -18.82 -17.84 8.49
N ASN A 47 -19.03 -16.56 8.18
CA ASN A 47 -20.10 -16.09 7.28
C ASN A 47 -19.57 -15.45 5.99
N VAL A 48 -18.29 -15.62 5.68
CA VAL A 48 -17.64 -15.07 4.49
C VAL A 48 -16.82 -16.18 3.85
N ASP A 49 -17.04 -16.44 2.56
CA ASP A 49 -16.28 -17.47 1.84
C ASP A 49 -14.98 -16.92 1.25
N THR A 50 -15.05 -15.69 0.74
CA THR A 50 -13.97 -15.02 0.01
C THR A 50 -13.83 -13.60 0.52
N ILE A 51 -12.58 -13.20 0.76
CA ILE A 51 -12.21 -11.82 1.05
C ILE A 51 -11.63 -11.15 -0.20
N TYR A 52 -11.89 -9.87 -0.34
CA TYR A 52 -11.46 -9.06 -1.47
C TYR A 52 -10.77 -7.79 -0.97
N SER A 53 -9.72 -7.38 -1.67
CA SER A 53 -9.18 -6.04 -1.55
C SER A 53 -10.25 -5.01 -1.93
N GLY A 54 -10.26 -3.88 -1.24
CA GLY A 54 -11.11 -2.75 -1.61
C GLY A 54 -10.88 -2.32 -3.06
N TRP A 55 -9.66 -2.49 -3.60
CA TRP A 55 -9.32 -2.15 -4.98
C TRP A 55 -10.28 -2.77 -6.01
N VAL A 56 -10.74 -4.01 -5.80
CA VAL A 56 -11.62 -4.76 -6.72
C VAL A 56 -12.96 -4.05 -6.95
N PHE A 57 -13.42 -3.25 -5.98
CA PHE A 57 -14.72 -2.58 -6.04
C PHE A 57 -14.63 -1.13 -6.54
N ARG A 58 -13.45 -0.67 -6.96
CA ARG A 58 -13.23 0.70 -7.44
C ARG A 58 -13.54 0.82 -8.94
N THR A 59 -13.75 2.04 -9.41
CA THR A 59 -13.88 2.26 -10.86
C THR A 59 -12.53 2.02 -11.54
N ASP A 60 -12.55 1.71 -12.83
CA ASP A 60 -11.33 1.51 -13.64
C ASP A 60 -10.34 2.67 -13.47
N GLU A 61 -10.84 3.91 -13.48
CA GLU A 61 -10.00 5.10 -13.34
C GLU A 61 -9.33 5.19 -11.97
N THR A 62 -10.01 4.73 -10.92
CA THR A 62 -9.44 4.72 -9.56
C THR A 62 -8.48 3.54 -9.38
N GLN A 63 -8.79 2.39 -9.98
CA GLN A 63 -7.90 1.22 -9.96
C GLN A 63 -6.55 1.53 -10.62
N ALA A 64 -6.58 2.23 -11.76
CA ALA A 64 -5.39 2.60 -12.51
C ALA A 64 -4.41 3.45 -11.69
N LEU A 65 -4.90 4.30 -10.77
CA LEU A 65 -4.06 5.13 -9.89
C LEU A 65 -3.19 4.33 -8.92
N GLU A 66 -3.47 3.04 -8.68
CA GLU A 66 -2.67 2.18 -7.79
C GLU A 66 -1.70 1.27 -8.57
N MET A 67 -1.79 1.22 -9.90
CA MET A 67 -1.02 0.28 -10.75
C MET A 67 0.38 0.80 -11.13
N ASP A 68 0.67 2.07 -10.89
CA ASP A 68 1.97 2.70 -11.14
C ASP A 68 2.24 3.69 -9.99
N ASP A 69 3.41 3.58 -9.37
CA ASP A 69 3.82 4.43 -8.25
C ASP A 69 3.92 5.91 -8.66
N PHE A 70 4.23 6.17 -9.92
CA PHE A 70 4.26 7.52 -10.47
C PHE A 70 2.86 8.15 -10.54
N ASP A 71 1.85 7.37 -10.90
CA ASP A 71 0.46 7.84 -11.00
C ASP A 71 -0.24 7.87 -9.63
N ASN A 72 0.30 7.15 -8.64
CA ASN A 72 -0.26 7.07 -7.30
C ASN A 72 0.00 8.36 -6.50
N PRO A 73 -1.03 9.18 -6.21
CA PRO A 73 -0.84 10.46 -5.52
C PRO A 73 -0.33 10.32 -4.08
N SER A 74 -0.36 9.11 -3.50
CA SER A 74 0.17 8.86 -2.17
C SER A 74 1.70 8.89 -2.12
N PHE A 75 2.39 8.62 -3.24
CA PHE A 75 3.85 8.55 -3.27
C PHE A 75 4.54 9.88 -2.98
N VAL A 76 3.87 11.01 -3.24
CA VAL A 76 4.32 12.34 -2.81
C VAL A 76 4.52 12.40 -1.28
N PHE A 77 3.70 11.69 -0.51
CA PHE A 77 3.82 11.64 0.95
C PHE A 77 4.80 10.57 1.42
N VAL A 78 5.07 9.55 0.59
CA VAL A 78 6.13 8.56 0.84
C VAL A 78 7.49 9.25 0.71
N GLU A 79 7.73 10.00 -0.37
CA GLU A 79 8.95 10.79 -0.57
C GLU A 79 9.19 11.78 0.58
N GLN A 80 8.15 12.51 1.01
CA GLN A 80 8.24 13.39 2.19
C GLN A 80 8.56 12.62 3.47
N ALA A 81 8.08 11.38 3.60
CA ALA A 81 8.38 10.55 4.75
C ALA A 81 9.82 10.02 4.72
N GLU A 82 10.40 9.79 3.54
CA GLU A 82 11.83 9.46 3.38
C GLU A 82 12.70 10.62 3.86
N GLU A 83 12.37 11.85 3.48
CA GLU A 83 13.05 13.03 4.02
C GLU A 83 12.91 13.14 5.55
N LEU A 84 11.71 12.89 6.09
CA LEU A 84 11.48 12.87 7.54
C LEU A 84 12.26 11.76 8.25
N PHE A 85 12.47 10.62 7.59
CA PHE A 85 13.22 9.48 8.12
C PHE A 85 14.70 9.84 8.36
N GLU A 86 15.25 10.69 7.49
CA GLU A 86 16.62 11.19 7.55
C GLU A 86 16.78 12.46 8.40
N THR A 87 15.68 13.15 8.69
CA THR A 87 15.70 14.42 9.42
C THR A 87 15.95 14.22 10.91
N VAL A 88 16.97 14.91 11.43
CA VAL A 88 17.25 14.97 12.88
C VAL A 88 16.14 15.75 13.61
N ASP A 89 15.59 15.15 14.67
CA ASP A 89 14.54 15.74 15.49
C ASP A 89 14.71 15.34 16.97
N GLY A 90 14.15 16.14 17.87
CA GLY A 90 14.19 15.91 19.31
C GLY A 90 15.51 16.23 19.99
N SER A 91 15.49 16.15 21.32
CA SER A 91 16.61 16.52 22.18
C SER A 91 17.81 15.59 22.09
N ALA A 92 17.65 14.37 21.57
CA ALA A 92 18.74 13.43 21.37
C ALA A 92 19.59 13.74 20.13
N GLY A 93 19.13 14.65 19.24
CA GLY A 93 19.84 14.99 18.01
C GLY A 93 19.98 13.81 17.05
N LYS A 94 18.95 12.95 16.97
CA LYS A 94 18.93 11.75 16.13
C LYS A 94 17.81 11.82 15.10
N ALA A 95 18.01 11.13 13.99
CA ALA A 95 16.99 10.82 12.99
C ALA A 95 16.60 9.34 13.09
N CYS A 96 15.55 8.90 12.38
CA CYS A 96 15.20 7.48 12.31
C CYS A 96 16.37 6.67 11.71
N VAL A 97 16.99 7.20 10.65
CA VAL A 97 18.16 6.63 9.97
C VAL A 97 19.39 6.47 10.88
N SER A 98 19.45 7.21 12.01
CA SER A 98 20.54 7.06 12.98
C SER A 98 20.52 5.70 13.71
N CYS A 99 19.38 5.01 13.73
CA CYS A 99 19.20 3.69 14.35
C CYS A 99 18.75 2.61 13.34
N HIS A 100 18.01 3.01 12.31
CA HIS A 100 17.40 2.15 11.31
C HIS A 100 17.97 2.52 9.94
N GLU A 101 19.19 2.08 9.64
CA GLU A 101 20.05 2.47 8.49
C GLU A 101 19.33 2.88 7.19
N SER A 102 18.21 2.24 6.88
CA SER A 102 17.27 2.66 5.85
C SER A 102 15.85 2.13 6.15
N PRO A 103 14.78 2.58 5.47
CA PRO A 103 13.43 2.07 5.67
C PRO A 103 13.29 0.55 5.44
N GLU A 104 14.09 -0.04 4.56
CA GLU A 104 14.05 -1.46 4.18
C GLU A 104 14.23 -2.42 5.37
N VAL A 105 14.81 -1.95 6.48
CA VAL A 105 14.91 -2.73 7.72
C VAL A 105 13.53 -3.12 8.29
N PHE A 106 12.46 -2.46 7.85
CA PHE A 106 11.08 -2.77 8.23
C PHE A 106 10.38 -3.75 7.29
N ALA A 107 11.12 -4.44 6.41
CA ALA A 107 10.56 -5.48 5.55
C ALA A 107 9.74 -6.51 6.35
N GLY A 108 8.52 -6.80 5.88
CA GLY A 108 7.57 -7.71 6.54
C GLY A 108 6.93 -7.21 7.84
N LEU A 109 7.28 -6.02 8.34
CA LEU A 109 6.70 -5.50 9.58
C LEU A 109 5.20 -5.24 9.41
N ARG A 110 4.79 -4.53 8.36
CA ARG A 110 3.39 -4.08 8.20
C ARG A 110 2.40 -5.24 8.09
N ALA A 111 2.83 -6.35 7.49
CA ALA A 111 2.04 -7.57 7.31
C ALA A 111 1.68 -8.27 8.64
N LYS A 112 2.47 -8.03 9.70
CA LYS A 112 2.34 -8.68 11.01
C LYS A 112 1.81 -7.76 12.11
N MET A 113 1.32 -6.58 11.74
CA MET A 113 0.83 -5.56 12.68
C MET A 113 -0.70 -5.42 12.61
N PRO A 114 -1.38 -5.17 13.73
CA PRO A 114 -0.84 -5.02 15.10
C PRO A 114 -0.36 -6.35 15.70
N ARG A 115 0.47 -6.29 16.75
CA ARG A 115 0.99 -7.50 17.43
C ARG A 115 1.06 -7.30 18.94
N VAL A 116 1.20 -8.39 19.69
CA VAL A 116 1.55 -8.33 21.11
C VAL A 116 3.07 -8.24 21.25
N ASN A 117 3.56 -7.27 22.01
CA ASN A 117 4.98 -7.02 22.24
C ASN A 117 5.55 -7.89 23.38
N ASP A 118 6.86 -7.78 23.63
CA ASP A 118 7.54 -8.56 24.67
C ASP A 118 7.05 -8.25 26.10
N ALA A 119 6.39 -7.11 26.30
CA ALA A 119 5.75 -6.73 27.57
C ALA A 119 4.33 -7.33 27.72
N GLY A 120 3.82 -8.03 26.70
CA GLY A 120 2.47 -8.59 26.69
C GLY A 120 1.38 -7.59 26.31
N GLU A 121 1.74 -6.45 25.73
CA GLU A 121 0.81 -5.38 25.34
C GLU A 121 0.58 -5.38 23.83
N LEU A 122 -0.64 -5.09 23.39
CA LEU A 122 -0.94 -4.87 21.98
C LEU A 122 -0.28 -3.57 21.52
N GLU A 123 0.52 -3.65 20.47
CA GLU A 123 1.17 -2.50 19.83
C GLU A 123 0.80 -2.39 18.35
N THR A 124 0.61 -1.15 17.92
CA THR A 124 0.35 -0.73 16.55
C THR A 124 1.57 -0.01 15.97
N LEU A 125 1.61 0.17 14.65
CA LEU A 125 2.69 0.92 14.01
C LEU A 125 2.78 2.39 14.50
N PRO A 126 1.67 3.14 14.66
CA PRO A 126 1.75 4.50 15.19
C PRO A 126 2.31 4.55 16.62
N GLU A 127 2.00 3.56 17.47
CA GLU A 127 2.54 3.44 18.82
C GLU A 127 4.04 3.17 18.78
N LEU A 128 4.50 2.24 17.93
CA LEU A 128 5.92 1.98 17.73
C LEU A 128 6.67 3.23 17.28
N ILE A 129 6.15 3.94 16.28
CA ILE A 129 6.76 5.17 15.75
C ILE A 129 6.82 6.24 16.85
N ASN A 130 5.71 6.50 17.55
CA ASN A 130 5.69 7.51 18.60
C ASN A 130 6.54 7.12 19.82
N GLY A 131 6.62 5.84 20.17
CA GLY A 131 7.53 5.34 21.21
C GLY A 131 8.99 5.59 20.84
N CYS A 132 9.40 5.36 19.58
CA CYS A 132 10.73 5.74 19.12
C CYS A 132 10.96 7.26 19.21
N ARG A 133 9.98 8.08 18.80
CA ARG A 133 10.09 9.54 18.86
C ARG A 133 10.25 10.05 20.29
N THR A 134 9.40 9.63 21.20
CA THR A 134 9.41 10.15 22.58
C THR A 134 10.54 9.57 23.42
N GLU A 135 10.79 8.27 23.32
CA GLU A 135 11.73 7.58 24.23
C GLU A 135 13.18 7.58 23.73
N ARG A 136 13.39 7.51 22.41
CA ARG A 136 14.73 7.33 21.81
C ARG A 136 15.26 8.61 21.17
N MET A 137 14.39 9.43 20.61
CA MET A 137 14.75 10.72 19.98
C MET A 137 14.53 11.90 20.94
N GLY A 138 13.68 11.75 21.95
CA GLY A 138 13.27 12.86 22.82
C GLY A 138 12.57 13.97 22.02
N ALA A 139 11.78 13.58 21.02
CA ALA A 139 10.96 14.42 20.16
C ALA A 139 9.49 14.33 20.59
N GLU A 140 8.68 15.30 20.17
CA GLU A 140 7.23 15.25 20.44
C GLU A 140 6.56 14.13 19.64
N ALA A 141 5.58 13.47 20.26
CA ALA A 141 4.74 12.50 19.57
C ALA A 141 3.98 13.18 18.42
N TRP A 142 3.93 12.52 17.26
CA TRP A 142 3.08 12.97 16.17
C TRP A 142 1.62 12.66 16.47
N LYS A 143 0.74 13.50 15.91
CA LYS A 143 -0.70 13.23 15.91
C LYS A 143 -0.97 11.94 15.15
N TRP A 144 -1.81 11.08 15.74
CA TRP A 144 -2.14 9.76 15.21
C TRP A 144 -2.61 9.80 13.75
N SER A 145 -3.55 10.70 13.43
CA SER A 145 -4.09 10.91 12.09
C SER A 145 -3.48 12.14 11.39
N GLY A 146 -2.26 12.53 11.77
CA GLY A 146 -1.54 13.66 11.18
C GLY A 146 -0.71 13.26 9.97
N GLY A 147 -0.41 14.22 9.09
CA GLY A 147 0.32 13.95 7.83
C GLY A 147 1.68 13.28 8.02
N GLN A 148 2.45 13.67 9.04
CA GLN A 148 3.75 13.05 9.34
C GLN A 148 3.62 11.56 9.70
N MET A 149 2.63 11.22 10.55
CA MET A 149 2.35 9.84 10.90
C MET A 149 1.86 9.06 9.68
N SER A 150 0.89 9.60 8.93
CA SER A 150 0.36 8.94 7.73
C SER A 150 1.44 8.67 6.68
N GLY A 151 2.32 9.65 6.41
CA GLY A 151 3.45 9.48 5.49
C GLY A 151 4.43 8.42 5.98
N MET A 152 4.83 8.45 7.25
CA MET A 152 5.74 7.45 7.81
C MET A 152 5.14 6.04 7.81
N LEU A 153 3.83 5.91 8.06
CA LEU A 153 3.14 4.63 7.94
C LEU A 153 3.09 4.13 6.49
N ALA A 154 2.95 5.03 5.51
CA ALA A 154 3.00 4.67 4.10
C ALA A 154 4.40 4.18 3.71
N LEU A 155 5.46 4.90 4.11
CA LEU A 155 6.85 4.50 3.86
C LEU A 155 7.18 3.15 4.50
N VAL A 156 6.87 2.95 5.78
CA VAL A 156 7.09 1.67 6.48
C VAL A 156 6.22 0.56 5.87
N GLY A 157 4.98 0.88 5.48
CA GLY A 157 4.06 -0.06 4.85
C GLY A 157 4.52 -0.53 3.48
N LEU A 158 5.13 0.36 2.70
CA LEU A 158 5.68 0.07 1.37
C LEU A 158 6.73 -1.06 1.43
N GLN A 159 7.48 -1.16 2.54
CA GLN A 159 8.49 -2.20 2.74
C GLN A 159 7.91 -3.61 2.89
N SER A 160 6.60 -3.74 3.06
CA SER A 160 5.89 -5.04 3.07
C SER A 160 4.87 -5.15 1.93
N ARG A 161 4.98 -4.32 0.89
CA ARG A 161 4.05 -4.34 -0.24
C ARG A 161 4.19 -5.68 -0.98
N GLY A 162 3.11 -6.46 -0.97
CA GLY A 162 3.04 -7.78 -1.62
C GLY A 162 3.16 -8.94 -0.64
N ASP A 163 3.54 -8.67 0.61
CA ASP A 163 3.50 -9.69 1.67
C ASP A 163 2.07 -10.05 2.02
N ILE A 164 1.87 -11.30 2.43
CA ILE A 164 0.59 -11.79 2.95
C ILE A 164 0.38 -11.21 4.35
N VAL A 165 -0.75 -10.55 4.57
CA VAL A 165 -1.18 -10.12 5.91
C VAL A 165 -1.38 -11.36 6.79
N ASP A 166 -0.59 -11.45 7.85
CA ASP A 166 -0.50 -12.62 8.75
C ASP A 166 -0.39 -12.14 10.19
N VAL A 167 -1.51 -11.64 10.71
CA VAL A 167 -1.62 -11.10 12.07
C VAL A 167 -2.03 -12.22 13.02
N ALA A 168 -1.30 -12.37 14.12
CA ALA A 168 -1.62 -13.34 15.17
C ALA A 168 -2.96 -12.99 15.84
N ILE A 169 -3.80 -14.01 16.02
CA ILE A 169 -5.12 -13.92 16.67
C ILE A 169 -5.30 -14.98 17.77
N ASP A 170 -4.21 -15.65 18.13
CA ASP A 170 -4.15 -16.71 19.12
C ASP A 170 -3.15 -16.37 20.23
N GLY A 171 -3.01 -17.28 21.21
CA GLY A 171 -2.09 -17.07 22.33
C GLY A 171 -2.37 -15.77 23.09
N ALA A 172 -1.35 -14.93 23.24
CA ALA A 172 -1.48 -13.63 23.90
C ALA A 172 -2.32 -12.62 23.09
N ALA A 173 -2.52 -12.85 21.79
CA ALA A 173 -3.31 -12.02 20.89
C ALA A 173 -4.78 -12.52 20.74
N ALA A 174 -5.18 -13.52 21.52
CA ALA A 174 -6.56 -14.00 21.51
C ALA A 174 -7.55 -12.92 22.00
N PRO A 175 -8.76 -12.82 21.40
CA PRO A 175 -9.78 -11.83 21.77
C PRO A 175 -10.44 -12.08 23.14
#